data_AF-A0A919GP74-F1
#
_entry.id   AF-A0A919GP74-F1
#
_cell.length_a   1.000
_cell.length_b   1.000
_cell.length_c   1.000
_cell.angle_alpha   90.00
_cell.angle_beta   90.00
_cell.angle_gamma   90.00
#
_symmetry.space_group_name_H-M   'P 1'
#
loop_
_entity.id
_entity.type
_entity.pdbx_description
1 polymer ?
#
loop_
_entity_poly.entity_id
_entity_poly.type
_entity_poly.pdbx_seq_one_letter_code
_entity_poly.pdbx_strand_id
1 'polypeptide(L)'
;MPETEQLGRLGKESPESALPGRRLSELVEQAARCTNDCCGASSLVSEAGPERPAAVTHPDLAGLVSVQLSSGRGPIPAALERGEPVDSADLLREERWPEYRAMALDAGVRSSVTIPFRRSGLTVTLSLYSFRAGALEDAPHGPARALGDLAATCIVRDRSYRAALTELDQLGTALRSRPIVDQACGIVMHVLGCDADAAFAVLRRISQGTNRKLSDVAAAVVDKRGRGLEREMVSLSN
;
A
#
# COMPACT_ATOMS: atom_id res chain seq x y z
N MET A 1 14.50 24.17 33.12
CA MET A 1 14.01 24.51 31.76
C MET A 1 14.38 23.35 30.85
N PRO A 2 13.39 22.69 30.25
CA PRO A 2 13.51 21.36 29.65
C PRO A 2 13.84 21.43 28.15
N GLU A 3 14.35 20.34 27.58
CA GLU A 3 14.14 19.97 26.17
C GLU A 3 14.32 18.45 26.02
N THR A 4 13.34 17.73 26.56
CA THR A 4 12.89 16.43 26.07
C THR A 4 11.81 16.69 25.03
N GLU A 5 11.91 16.09 23.84
CA GLU A 5 10.82 15.59 22.98
C GLU A 5 11.16 15.74 21.48
N GLN A 6 11.65 14.65 20.90
CA GLN A 6 11.37 14.32 19.50
C GLN A 6 11.19 12.79 19.37
N LEU A 7 10.22 12.25 20.13
CA LEU A 7 9.47 11.07 19.73
C LEU A 7 8.21 11.57 19.04
N GLY A 8 8.06 11.30 17.74
CA GLY A 8 6.89 11.79 17.04
C GLY A 8 6.73 11.28 15.63
N ARG A 9 6.39 9.99 15.51
CA ARG A 9 5.46 9.36 14.53
C ARG A 9 5.96 7.98 14.11
N LEU A 10 5.87 7.01 15.04
CA LEU A 10 5.52 5.66 14.62
C LEU A 10 4.09 5.72 14.08
N GLY A 11 3.95 5.68 12.76
CA GLY A 11 2.68 5.42 12.12
C GLY A 11 2.15 4.09 12.66
N LYS A 12 0.92 4.09 13.16
CA LYS A 12 0.23 2.88 13.59
C LYS A 12 0.16 1.93 12.39
N GLU A 13 1.00 0.90 12.39
CA GLU A 13 0.82 -0.27 11.53
C GLU A 13 -0.51 -0.90 11.90
N SER A 14 -1.49 -0.77 11.00
CA SER A 14 -2.75 -1.49 11.10
C SER A 14 -2.45 -2.99 10.96
N PRO A 15 -3.03 -3.88 11.78
CA PRO A 15 -2.73 -5.32 11.74
C PRO A 15 -3.02 -5.99 10.38
N GLU A 16 -3.82 -5.37 9.51
CA GLU A 16 -4.07 -5.86 8.14
C GLU A 16 -3.06 -5.35 7.08
N SER A 17 -2.15 -4.44 7.44
CA SER A 17 -1.00 -4.03 6.64
C SER A 17 0.14 -5.06 6.69
N ALA A 18 0.05 -6.04 7.59
CA ALA A 18 1.10 -7.04 7.84
C ALA A 18 1.07 -8.23 6.88
N LEU A 19 -0.07 -8.48 6.20
CA LEU A 19 -0.24 -9.64 5.31
C LEU A 19 0.67 -9.60 4.06
N PRO A 20 0.86 -8.44 3.37
CA PRO A 20 1.83 -8.34 2.30
C PRO A 20 3.26 -8.55 2.79
N GLY A 21 3.62 -7.97 3.94
CA GLY A 21 4.94 -8.11 4.54
C GLY A 21 5.29 -9.57 4.84
N ARG A 22 4.38 -10.31 5.49
CA ARG A 22 4.60 -11.72 5.81
C ARG A 22 4.76 -12.59 4.57
N ARG A 23 3.92 -12.40 3.54
CA ARG A 23 4.05 -13.15 2.27
C ARG A 23 5.35 -12.82 1.54
N LEU A 24 5.83 -11.59 1.64
CA LEU A 24 7.10 -11.16 1.04
C LEU A 24 8.30 -11.72 1.81
N SER A 25 8.21 -11.81 3.15
CA SER A 25 9.18 -12.54 3.97
C SER A 25 9.25 -14.02 3.59
N GLU A 26 8.09 -14.69 3.47
CA GLU A 26 8.02 -16.08 3.03
C GLU A 26 8.59 -16.26 1.61
N LEU A 27 8.31 -15.33 0.69
CA LEU A 27 8.87 -15.32 -0.65
C LEU A 27 10.41 -15.27 -0.62
N VAL A 28 11.00 -14.30 0.07
CA VAL A 28 12.46 -14.13 0.07
C VAL A 28 13.16 -15.31 0.75
N GLU A 29 12.57 -15.85 1.82
CA GLU A 29 13.10 -17.04 2.49
C GLU A 29 13.05 -18.29 1.59
N GLN A 30 11.92 -18.54 0.93
CA GLN A 30 11.77 -19.70 0.04
C GLN A 30 12.65 -19.55 -1.21
N ALA A 31 12.72 -18.36 -1.78
CA ALA A 31 13.55 -18.07 -2.94
C ALA A 31 15.05 -18.29 -2.65
N ALA A 32 15.52 -17.87 -1.46
CA ALA A 32 16.88 -18.13 -1.03
C ALA A 32 17.13 -19.64 -0.85
N ARG A 33 16.20 -20.38 -0.25
CA ARG A 33 16.33 -21.84 -0.01
C ARG A 33 16.32 -22.68 -1.29
N CYS A 34 15.54 -22.28 -2.30
CA CYS A 34 15.42 -23.04 -3.55
C CYS A 34 16.46 -22.66 -4.61
N THR A 35 17.30 -21.66 -4.33
CA THR A 35 18.36 -21.21 -5.25
C THR A 35 19.70 -21.70 -4.72
N ASN A 36 20.37 -22.56 -5.48
CA ASN A 36 21.67 -23.08 -5.09
C ASN A 36 22.69 -21.93 -4.92
N ASP A 37 23.60 -22.07 -3.95
CA ASP A 37 24.63 -21.08 -3.63
C ASP A 37 24.12 -19.66 -3.29
N CYS A 38 22.82 -19.49 -3.05
CA CYS A 38 22.24 -18.23 -2.60
C CYS A 38 22.53 -18.02 -1.11
N CYS A 39 23.15 -16.88 -0.78
CA CYS A 39 23.42 -16.49 0.60
C CYS A 39 22.33 -15.59 1.20
N GLY A 40 21.39 -15.12 0.39
CA GLY A 40 20.22 -14.40 0.88
C GLY A 40 19.45 -13.70 -0.23
N ALA A 41 18.33 -13.12 0.16
CA ALA A 41 17.40 -12.49 -0.76
C ALA A 41 16.75 -11.24 -0.16
N SER A 42 16.28 -10.36 -1.04
CA SER A 42 15.46 -9.21 -0.69
C SER A 42 14.31 -9.05 -1.66
N SER A 43 13.25 -8.41 -1.22
CA SER A 43 12.14 -8.03 -2.08
C SER A 43 11.70 -6.61 -1.81
N LEU A 44 11.37 -5.92 -2.89
CA LEU A 44 10.84 -4.56 -2.87
C LEU A 44 9.55 -4.51 -3.67
N VAL A 45 8.59 -3.74 -3.15
CA VAL A 45 7.34 -3.45 -3.84
C VAL A 45 7.37 -1.98 -4.25
N SER A 46 7.17 -1.76 -5.54
CA SER A 46 7.01 -0.45 -6.13
C SER A 46 5.57 -0.31 -6.64
N GLU A 47 4.89 0.69 -6.09
CA GLU A 47 3.58 1.19 -6.53
C GLU A 47 3.75 2.61 -7.06
N ALA A 48 2.68 3.27 -7.54
CA ALA A 48 2.71 4.68 -7.97
C ALA A 48 3.01 5.66 -6.80
N GLY A 49 4.20 5.55 -6.21
CA GLY A 49 4.67 6.14 -4.96
C GLY A 49 6.10 5.68 -4.64
N PRO A 50 6.66 6.07 -3.49
CA PRO A 50 8.05 5.76 -3.13
C PRO A 50 8.27 4.25 -2.95
N GLU A 51 9.38 3.77 -3.51
CA GLU A 51 9.87 2.40 -3.35
C GLU A 51 10.10 2.07 -1.86
N ARG A 52 9.59 0.93 -1.40
CA ARG A 52 9.78 0.49 -0.01
C ARG A 52 10.31 -0.94 0.03
N PRO A 53 11.42 -1.18 0.77
CA PRO A 53 11.86 -2.54 1.08
C PRO A 53 10.72 -3.26 1.79
N ALA A 54 10.37 -4.44 1.28
CA ALA A 54 9.24 -5.19 1.81
C ALA A 54 9.70 -6.40 2.62
N ALA A 55 10.84 -7.01 2.27
CA ALA A 55 11.46 -8.07 3.06
C ALA A 55 12.96 -8.22 2.74
N VAL A 56 13.74 -8.67 3.73
CA VAL A 56 15.15 -9.06 3.59
C VAL A 56 15.42 -10.30 4.45
N THR A 57 16.22 -11.24 3.96
CA THR A 57 16.55 -12.46 4.74
C THR A 57 17.65 -12.22 5.78
N HIS A 58 18.52 -11.23 5.55
CA HIS A 58 19.64 -10.91 6.44
C HIS A 58 19.78 -9.39 6.66
N PRO A 59 20.11 -8.93 7.89
CA PRO A 59 20.33 -7.52 8.19
C PRO A 59 21.39 -6.87 7.29
N ASP A 60 22.46 -7.60 6.97
CA ASP A 60 23.56 -7.09 6.13
C ASP A 60 23.11 -6.75 4.71
N LEU A 61 22.03 -7.37 4.23
CA LEU A 61 21.45 -7.08 2.92
C LEU A 61 20.57 -5.82 2.94
N ALA A 62 20.09 -5.38 4.10
CA ALA A 62 19.29 -4.16 4.22
C ALA A 62 20.10 -2.91 3.84
N GLY A 63 21.40 -2.90 4.12
CA GLY A 63 22.32 -1.86 3.67
C GLY A 63 22.41 -1.81 2.14
N LEU A 64 22.48 -2.98 1.49
CA LEU A 64 22.53 -3.09 0.03
C LEU A 64 21.26 -2.63 -0.66
N VAL A 65 20.09 -2.85 -0.05
CA VAL A 65 18.83 -2.30 -0.57
C VAL A 65 18.83 -0.79 -0.38
N SER A 66 19.19 -0.31 0.81
CA SER A 66 19.16 1.11 1.17
C SER A 66 20.02 1.97 0.23
N VAL A 67 21.25 1.55 -0.09
CA VAL A 67 22.14 2.33 -0.96
C VAL A 67 21.61 2.49 -2.38
N GLN A 68 20.93 1.48 -2.90
CA GLN A 68 20.33 1.53 -4.24
C GLN A 68 19.13 2.48 -4.26
N LEU A 69 18.33 2.48 -3.20
CA LEU A 69 17.17 3.37 -3.06
C LEU A 69 17.60 4.83 -2.86
N SER A 70 18.64 5.08 -2.07
CA SER A 70 19.12 6.45 -1.80
C SER A 70 19.83 7.06 -3.00
N SER A 71 20.62 6.26 -3.73
CA SER A 71 21.37 6.73 -4.91
C SER A 71 20.53 6.70 -6.20
N GLY A 72 19.45 5.91 -6.22
CA GLY A 72 18.71 5.59 -7.45
C GLY A 72 19.52 4.76 -8.45
N ARG A 73 20.65 4.16 -8.02
CA ARG A 73 21.58 3.42 -8.88
C ARG A 73 21.83 2.03 -8.29
N GLY A 74 21.65 1.00 -9.11
CA GLY A 74 21.91 -0.38 -8.74
C GLY A 74 21.06 -1.38 -9.53
N PRO A 75 21.22 -2.68 -9.25
CA PRO A 75 20.40 -3.73 -9.86
C PRO A 75 18.88 -3.52 -9.68
N ILE A 76 18.42 -3.07 -8.51
CA ILE A 76 16.99 -2.86 -8.22
C ILE A 76 16.39 -1.74 -9.09
N PRO A 77 16.90 -0.49 -9.05
CA PRO A 77 16.40 0.57 -9.92
C PRO A 77 16.50 0.21 -11.41
N ALA A 78 17.59 -0.45 -11.84
CA ALA A 78 17.76 -0.85 -13.23
C ALA A 78 16.74 -1.90 -13.68
N ALA A 79 16.44 -2.90 -12.83
CA ALA A 79 15.40 -3.88 -13.11
C ALA A 79 14.00 -3.26 -13.11
N LEU A 80 13.74 -2.30 -12.21
CA LEU A 80 12.49 -1.55 -12.17
C LEU A 80 12.29 -0.70 -13.42
N GLU A 81 13.35 -0.06 -13.94
CA GLU A 81 13.31 0.73 -15.16
C GLU A 81 13.10 -0.16 -16.39
N ARG A 82 13.97 -1.16 -16.58
CA ARG A 82 13.96 -2.04 -17.76
C ARG A 82 12.77 -2.98 -17.81
N GLY A 83 12.29 -3.45 -16.66
CA GLY A 83 11.27 -4.49 -16.59
C GLY A 83 11.77 -5.89 -16.94
N GLU A 84 13.09 -6.07 -16.92
CA GLU A 84 13.78 -7.34 -17.22
C GLU A 84 14.74 -7.70 -16.09
N PRO A 85 15.12 -8.98 -15.93
CA PRO A 85 16.15 -9.37 -14.98
C PRO A 85 17.46 -8.62 -15.22
N VAL A 86 18.10 -8.21 -14.13
CA VAL A 86 19.39 -7.52 -14.14
C VAL A 86 20.34 -8.26 -13.21
N ASP A 87 21.46 -8.73 -13.76
CA ASP A 87 22.48 -9.47 -13.02
C ASP A 87 23.81 -8.70 -12.93
N SER A 88 24.55 -9.05 -11.90
CA SER A 88 25.98 -8.80 -11.73
C SER A 88 26.64 -10.14 -11.43
N ALA A 89 27.08 -10.85 -12.47
CA ALA A 89 27.72 -12.15 -12.34
C ALA A 89 29.01 -12.12 -11.49
N ASP A 90 29.76 -11.02 -11.50
CA ASP A 90 30.91 -10.82 -10.60
C ASP A 90 31.05 -9.35 -10.20
N LEU A 91 30.75 -9.06 -8.94
CA LEU A 91 30.84 -7.72 -8.38
C LEU A 91 32.26 -7.15 -8.35
N LEU A 92 33.31 -7.97 -8.41
CA LEU A 92 34.66 -7.40 -8.57
C LEU A 92 34.85 -6.70 -9.90
N ARG A 93 34.13 -7.13 -10.93
CA ARG A 93 34.19 -6.59 -12.30
C ARG A 93 33.02 -5.65 -12.61
N GLU A 94 32.18 -5.36 -11.63
CA GLU A 94 31.05 -4.45 -11.81
C GLU A 94 31.53 -2.99 -11.85
N GLU A 95 31.24 -2.28 -12.94
CA GLU A 95 31.61 -0.87 -13.10
C GLU A 95 30.38 0.05 -13.19
N ARG A 96 29.18 -0.51 -13.43
CA ARG A 96 27.95 0.28 -13.63
C ARG A 96 27.52 0.99 -12.35
N TRP A 97 27.78 0.39 -11.18
CA TRP A 97 27.33 0.90 -9.88
C TRP A 97 28.43 0.82 -8.80
N PRO A 98 29.39 1.76 -8.78
CA PRO A 98 30.53 1.73 -7.87
C PRO A 98 30.16 1.74 -6.37
N GLU A 99 29.15 2.54 -5.98
CA GLU A 99 28.69 2.63 -4.58
C GLU A 99 28.05 1.32 -4.12
N TYR A 100 27.13 0.78 -4.92
CA TYR A 100 26.52 -0.53 -4.66
C TYR A 100 27.58 -1.64 -4.58
N ARG A 101 28.52 -1.66 -5.53
CA ARG A 101 29.63 -2.62 -5.55
C ARG A 101 30.45 -2.56 -4.26
N ALA A 102 30.84 -1.36 -3.81
CA ALA A 102 31.66 -1.21 -2.61
C ALA A 102 30.96 -1.81 -1.39
N MET A 103 29.68 -1.50 -1.18
CA MET A 103 28.90 -2.06 -0.07
C MET A 103 28.66 -3.56 -0.22
N ALA A 104 28.38 -4.04 -1.43
CA ALA A 104 28.14 -5.46 -1.67
C ALA A 104 29.40 -6.30 -1.38
N LEU A 105 30.57 -5.82 -1.78
CA LEU A 105 31.84 -6.47 -1.49
C LEU A 105 32.20 -6.43 0.01
N ASP A 106 31.88 -5.34 0.72
CA ASP A 106 32.05 -5.24 2.17
C ASP A 106 31.17 -6.25 2.93
N ALA A 107 29.96 -6.48 2.44
CA ALA A 107 29.07 -7.55 2.91
C ALA A 107 29.44 -8.96 2.40
N GLY A 108 30.57 -9.11 1.68
CA GLY A 108 31.08 -10.37 1.14
C GLY A 108 30.36 -10.88 -0.12
N VAL A 109 29.35 -10.18 -0.62
CA VAL A 109 28.58 -10.57 -1.82
C VAL A 109 29.46 -10.47 -3.07
N ARG A 110 29.40 -11.51 -3.89
CA ARG A 110 30.18 -11.65 -5.12
C ARG A 110 29.35 -11.68 -6.39
N SER A 111 28.09 -12.08 -6.31
CA SER A 111 27.14 -11.92 -7.40
C SER A 111 25.75 -11.61 -6.89
N SER A 112 24.95 -11.00 -7.75
CA SER A 112 23.56 -10.66 -7.46
C SER A 112 22.72 -10.72 -8.73
N VAL A 113 21.44 -11.05 -8.59
CA VAL A 113 20.46 -10.91 -9.68
C VAL A 113 19.16 -10.35 -9.12
N THR A 114 18.58 -9.38 -9.82
CA THR A 114 17.29 -8.80 -9.49
C THR A 114 16.29 -9.10 -10.59
N ILE A 115 15.18 -9.74 -10.23
CA ILE A 115 14.12 -10.16 -11.13
C ILE A 115 12.87 -9.31 -10.86
N PRO A 116 12.38 -8.53 -11.84
CA PRO A 116 11.15 -7.75 -11.71
C PRO A 116 9.91 -8.57 -12.13
N PHE A 117 8.81 -8.37 -11.41
CA PHE A 117 7.51 -8.97 -11.64
C PHE A 117 6.45 -7.87 -11.74
N ARG A 118 6.09 -7.51 -12.97
CA ARG A 118 5.11 -6.46 -13.27
C ARG A 118 3.72 -7.07 -13.46
N ARG A 119 2.75 -6.65 -12.65
CA ARG A 119 1.35 -7.11 -12.75
C ARG A 119 0.41 -5.94 -12.40
N SER A 120 -0.50 -5.58 -13.31
CA SER A 120 -1.59 -4.62 -13.03
C SER A 120 -1.16 -3.30 -12.35
N GLY A 121 -0.05 -2.70 -12.77
CA GLY A 121 0.49 -1.44 -12.22
C GLY A 121 1.30 -1.59 -10.91
N LEU A 122 1.42 -2.82 -10.39
CA LEU A 122 2.33 -3.19 -9.30
C LEU A 122 3.62 -3.76 -9.89
N THR A 123 4.77 -3.39 -9.33
CA THR A 123 6.04 -4.09 -9.60
C THR A 123 6.62 -4.63 -8.31
N VAL A 124 6.87 -5.94 -8.27
CA VAL A 124 7.63 -6.59 -7.20
C VAL A 124 9.01 -6.94 -7.74
N THR A 125 10.08 -6.67 -7.00
CA THR A 125 11.41 -7.19 -7.33
C THR A 125 11.79 -8.28 -6.34
N LEU A 126 12.51 -9.29 -6.82
CA LEU A 126 13.20 -10.29 -6.02
C LEU A 126 14.69 -10.19 -6.35
N SER A 127 15.50 -9.80 -5.38
CA SER A 127 16.95 -9.82 -5.52
C SER A 127 17.52 -11.00 -4.77
N LEU A 128 18.41 -11.74 -5.42
CA LEU A 128 19.14 -12.87 -4.86
C LEU A 128 20.62 -12.50 -4.83
N TYR A 129 21.32 -12.94 -3.79
CA TYR A 129 22.72 -12.65 -3.56
C TYR A 129 23.50 -13.95 -3.34
N SER A 130 24.78 -13.97 -3.73
CA SER A 130 25.69 -15.08 -3.49
C SER A 130 27.08 -14.60 -3.12
N PHE A 131 27.79 -15.37 -2.30
CA PHE A 131 29.21 -15.20 -2.02
C PHE A 131 30.13 -15.77 -3.11
N ARG A 132 29.55 -16.32 -4.19
CA ARG A 132 30.28 -16.86 -5.35
C ARG A 132 29.93 -16.07 -6.61
N ALA A 133 30.93 -15.83 -7.46
CA ALA A 133 30.72 -15.27 -8.79
C ALA A 133 30.00 -16.30 -9.68
N GLY A 134 29.10 -15.85 -10.56
CA GLY A 134 28.38 -16.65 -11.54
C GLY A 134 27.33 -17.61 -10.97
N ALA A 135 27.18 -17.71 -9.64
CA ALA A 135 26.34 -18.72 -9.00
C ALA A 135 24.83 -18.56 -9.22
N LEU A 136 24.39 -17.40 -9.73
CA LEU A 136 22.98 -17.04 -9.87
C LEU A 136 22.52 -16.94 -11.33
N GLU A 137 23.33 -17.41 -12.29
CA GLU A 137 23.04 -17.31 -13.74
C GLU A 137 21.69 -17.93 -14.12
N ASP A 138 21.36 -19.09 -13.54
CA ASP A 138 20.10 -19.81 -13.82
C ASP A 138 18.90 -19.31 -13.01
N ALA A 139 19.11 -18.44 -12.01
CA ALA A 139 18.05 -18.04 -11.08
C ALA A 139 16.82 -17.38 -11.77
N PRO A 140 16.97 -16.57 -12.84
CA PRO A 140 15.84 -16.04 -13.61
C PRO A 140 14.97 -17.10 -14.30
N HIS A 141 15.48 -18.32 -14.47
CA HIS A 141 14.81 -19.47 -15.09
C HIS A 141 14.43 -20.57 -14.09
N GLY A 142 14.85 -20.43 -12.83
CA GLY A 142 14.65 -21.42 -11.78
C GLY A 142 13.39 -21.22 -10.92
N PRO A 143 13.29 -21.96 -9.80
CA PRO A 143 12.12 -21.92 -8.91
C PRO A 143 11.85 -20.54 -8.30
N ALA A 144 12.90 -19.73 -8.04
CA ALA A 144 12.78 -18.38 -7.52
C ALA A 144 11.93 -17.48 -8.44
N ARG A 145 12.03 -17.67 -9.76
CA ARG A 145 11.19 -16.97 -10.74
C ARG A 145 9.71 -17.32 -10.55
N ALA A 146 9.40 -18.60 -10.46
CA ALA A 146 8.02 -19.06 -10.28
C ALA A 146 7.41 -18.56 -8.96
N LEU A 147 8.20 -18.56 -7.88
CA LEU A 147 7.79 -18.02 -6.58
C LEU A 147 7.48 -16.52 -6.65
N GLY A 148 8.33 -15.74 -7.31
CA GLY A 148 8.10 -14.31 -7.48
C GLY A 148 6.87 -13.99 -8.33
N ASP A 149 6.63 -14.74 -9.41
CA ASP A 149 5.44 -14.60 -10.25
C ASP A 149 4.15 -14.93 -9.47
N LEU A 150 4.18 -15.98 -8.65
CA LEU A 150 3.07 -16.35 -7.76
C LEU A 150 2.82 -15.27 -6.71
N ALA A 151 3.87 -14.79 -6.05
CA ALA A 151 3.77 -13.74 -5.05
C ALA A 151 3.17 -12.44 -5.62
N ALA A 152 3.65 -11.99 -6.79
CA ALA A 152 3.10 -10.82 -7.47
C ALA A 152 1.61 -10.99 -7.80
N THR A 153 1.22 -12.18 -8.30
CA THR A 153 -0.18 -12.52 -8.59
C THR A 153 -1.04 -12.50 -7.32
N CYS A 154 -0.55 -13.08 -6.22
CA CYS A 154 -1.25 -13.08 -4.94
C CYS A 154 -1.43 -11.66 -4.39
N ILE A 155 -0.42 -10.80 -4.47
CA ILE A 155 -0.50 -9.41 -3.99
C ILE A 155 -1.55 -8.63 -4.80
N VAL A 156 -1.54 -8.76 -6.14
CA VAL A 156 -2.57 -8.13 -6.98
C VAL A 156 -3.96 -8.63 -6.63
N ARG A 157 -4.14 -9.95 -6.46
CA ARG A 157 -5.44 -10.53 -6.09
C ARG A 157 -5.92 -10.02 -4.73
N ASP A 158 -5.04 -9.97 -3.74
CA ASP A 158 -5.37 -9.50 -2.39
C ASP A 158 -5.80 -8.02 -2.44
N ARG A 159 -5.09 -7.19 -3.21
CA ARG A 159 -5.46 -5.79 -3.45
C ARG A 159 -6.83 -5.65 -4.10
N SER A 160 -7.11 -6.38 -5.18
CA SER A 160 -8.42 -6.33 -5.85
C SER A 160 -9.54 -6.80 -4.93
N TYR A 161 -9.30 -7.85 -4.14
CA TYR A 161 -10.27 -8.35 -3.17
C TYR A 161 -10.58 -7.30 -2.08
N ARG A 162 -9.55 -6.65 -1.53
CA ARG A 162 -9.73 -5.58 -0.53
C ARG A 162 -10.47 -4.38 -1.10
N ALA A 163 -10.16 -3.97 -2.33
CA ALA A 163 -10.88 -2.88 -3.00
C ALA A 163 -12.38 -3.21 -3.15
N ALA A 164 -12.71 -4.44 -3.58
CA ALA A 164 -14.09 -4.90 -3.68
C ALA A 164 -14.81 -4.93 -2.33
N LEU A 165 -14.14 -5.38 -1.26
CA LEU A 165 -14.71 -5.35 0.10
C LEU A 165 -14.99 -3.91 0.57
N THR A 166 -14.10 -2.97 0.29
CA THR A 166 -14.33 -1.55 0.62
C THR A 166 -15.52 -0.97 -0.16
N GLU A 167 -15.64 -1.29 -1.45
CA GLU A 167 -16.78 -0.85 -2.27
C GLU A 167 -18.10 -1.44 -1.75
N LEU A 168 -18.12 -2.72 -1.38
CA LEU A 168 -19.28 -3.37 -0.78
C LEU A 168 -19.69 -2.73 0.55
N ASP A 169 -18.73 -2.35 1.41
CA ASP A 169 -19.03 -1.65 2.66
C ASP A 169 -19.57 -0.24 2.43
N GLN A 170 -19.02 0.50 1.46
CA GLN A 170 -19.52 1.81 1.06
C GLN A 170 -20.95 1.71 0.52
N LEU A 171 -21.23 0.74 -0.35
CA LEU A 171 -22.57 0.49 -0.86
C LEU A 171 -23.53 0.07 0.25
N GLY A 172 -23.12 -0.84 1.13
CA GLY A 172 -23.92 -1.26 2.28
C GLY A 172 -24.26 -0.09 3.21
N THR A 173 -23.30 0.82 3.41
CA THR A 173 -23.50 2.05 4.18
C THR A 173 -24.47 3.01 3.50
N ALA A 174 -24.38 3.18 2.18
CA ALA A 174 -25.31 3.99 1.40
C ALA A 174 -26.74 3.42 1.41
N LEU A 175 -26.89 2.09 1.32
CA LEU A 175 -28.19 1.42 1.38
C LEU A 175 -28.83 1.51 2.77
N ARG A 176 -28.05 1.45 3.85
CA ARG A 176 -28.55 1.62 5.22
C ARG A 176 -28.94 3.06 5.53
N SER A 177 -28.28 4.05 4.93
CA SER A 177 -28.58 5.47 5.18
C SER A 177 -29.75 6.01 4.37
N ARG A 178 -30.09 5.39 3.23
CA ARG A 178 -31.19 5.84 2.37
C ARG A 178 -32.56 5.89 3.08
N PRO A 179 -32.99 4.86 3.84
CA PRO A 179 -34.27 4.91 4.55
C PRO A 179 -34.35 6.03 5.60
N ILE A 180 -33.28 6.28 6.34
CA ILE A 180 -33.29 7.30 7.40
C ILE A 180 -33.22 8.72 6.82
N VAL A 181 -32.55 8.89 5.67
CA VAL A 181 -32.56 10.17 4.92
C VAL A 181 -33.94 10.42 4.32
N ASP A 182 -34.58 9.43 3.71
CA ASP A 182 -35.93 9.55 3.15
C ASP A 182 -36.96 9.88 4.25
N GLN A 183 -36.84 9.26 5.44
CA GLN A 183 -37.66 9.59 6.61
C GLN A 183 -37.43 11.03 7.10
N ALA A 184 -36.17 11.47 7.19
CA ALA A 184 -35.85 12.83 7.57
C ALA A 184 -36.39 13.85 6.56
N CYS A 185 -36.27 13.59 5.25
CA CYS A 185 -36.88 14.40 4.20
C CYS A 185 -38.40 14.50 4.41
N GLY A 186 -39.09 13.40 4.68
CA GLY A 186 -40.52 13.42 4.97
C GLY A 186 -40.89 14.31 6.17
N ILE A 187 -40.09 14.29 7.24
CA ILE A 187 -40.26 15.19 8.40
C ILE A 187 -40.04 16.65 7.98
N VAL A 188 -38.98 16.94 7.23
CA VAL A 188 -38.66 18.31 6.76
C VAL A 188 -39.74 18.85 5.84
N MET A 189 -40.22 18.04 4.88
CA MET A 189 -41.34 18.39 3.99
C MET A 189 -42.57 18.78 4.78
N HIS A 190 -42.90 18.01 5.84
CA HIS A 190 -44.05 18.30 6.69
C HIS A 190 -43.88 19.59 7.49
N VAL A 191 -42.68 19.84 8.04
CA VAL A 191 -42.40 21.02 8.88
C VAL A 191 -42.30 22.31 8.06
N LEU A 192 -41.66 22.27 6.90
CA LEU A 192 -41.39 23.45 6.07
C LEU A 192 -42.41 23.64 4.93
N GLY A 193 -43.29 22.68 4.70
CA GLY A 193 -44.27 22.72 3.60
C GLY A 193 -43.62 22.73 2.21
N CYS A 194 -42.49 22.04 2.06
CA CYS A 194 -41.72 22.01 0.81
C CYS A 194 -41.74 20.62 0.15
N ASP A 195 -41.29 20.55 -1.10
CA ASP A 195 -41.12 19.29 -1.82
C ASP A 195 -39.87 18.52 -1.36
N ALA A 196 -39.72 17.29 -1.87
CA ALA A 196 -38.63 16.40 -1.49
C ALA A 196 -37.25 16.94 -1.88
N ASP A 197 -37.14 17.65 -3.00
CA ASP A 197 -35.88 18.23 -3.47
C ASP A 197 -35.42 19.36 -2.57
N ALA A 198 -36.34 20.26 -2.18
CA ALA A 198 -36.08 21.32 -1.23
C ALA A 198 -35.73 20.77 0.17
N ALA A 199 -36.42 19.73 0.62
CA ALA A 199 -36.14 19.08 1.90
C ALA A 199 -34.74 18.44 1.93
N PHE A 200 -34.35 17.74 0.87
CA PHE A 200 -33.00 17.16 0.75
C PHE A 200 -31.92 18.24 0.72
N ALA A 201 -32.16 19.36 0.03
CA ALA A 201 -31.26 20.50 -0.01
C ALA A 201 -31.04 21.11 1.38
N VAL A 202 -32.08 21.21 2.20
CA VAL A 202 -31.98 21.68 3.60
C VAL A 202 -31.06 20.75 4.42
N LEU A 203 -31.31 19.44 4.39
CA LEU A 203 -30.48 18.47 5.13
C LEU A 203 -29.02 18.50 4.67
N ARG A 204 -28.79 18.64 3.35
CA ARG A 204 -27.46 18.76 2.77
C ARG A 204 -26.74 20.02 3.25
N ARG A 205 -27.42 21.16 3.32
CA ARG A 205 -26.85 22.43 3.77
C ARG A 205 -26.49 22.39 5.26
N ILE A 206 -27.30 21.73 6.10
CA ILE A 206 -26.98 21.48 7.51
C ILE A 206 -25.75 20.58 7.64
N SER A 207 -25.70 19.48 6.87
CA SER A 207 -24.54 18.57 6.83
C SER A 207 -23.26 19.32 6.47
N GLN A 208 -23.29 20.16 5.44
CA GLN A 208 -22.15 20.98 5.00
C GLN A 208 -21.76 22.04 6.04
N GLY A 209 -22.73 22.79 6.59
CA GLY A 209 -22.48 23.85 7.58
C GLY A 209 -21.97 23.34 8.92
N THR A 210 -22.29 22.09 9.28
CA THR A 210 -21.85 21.46 10.55
C THR A 210 -20.69 20.47 10.37
N ASN A 211 -20.24 20.23 9.13
CA ASN A 211 -19.24 19.22 8.79
C ASN A 211 -19.57 17.81 9.35
N ARG A 212 -20.85 17.43 9.35
CA ARG A 212 -21.36 16.13 9.80
C ARG A 212 -21.87 15.32 8.62
N LYS A 213 -21.81 13.99 8.68
CA LYS A 213 -22.37 13.13 7.63
C LYS A 213 -23.89 13.34 7.53
N LEU A 214 -24.40 13.36 6.30
CA LEU A 214 -25.83 13.56 6.02
C LEU A 214 -26.72 12.54 6.75
N SER A 215 -26.26 11.28 6.86
CA SER A 215 -26.93 10.23 7.63
C SER A 215 -27.11 10.57 9.11
N ASP A 216 -26.13 11.24 9.72
CA ASP A 216 -26.13 11.58 11.14
C ASP A 216 -27.03 12.80 11.41
N VAL A 217 -27.09 13.71 10.43
CA VAL A 217 -28.05 14.83 10.41
C VAL A 217 -29.47 14.29 10.27
N ALA A 218 -29.70 13.39 9.31
CA ALA A 218 -31.00 12.75 9.11
C ALA A 218 -31.44 11.96 10.36
N ALA A 219 -30.55 11.18 10.96
CA ALA A 219 -30.83 10.46 12.20
C ALA A 219 -31.24 11.41 13.34
N ALA A 220 -30.55 12.56 13.49
CA ALA A 220 -30.90 13.55 14.50
C ALA A 220 -32.28 14.19 14.26
N VAL A 221 -32.67 14.40 12.99
CA VAL A 221 -34.01 14.89 12.63
C VAL A 221 -35.09 13.86 12.95
N VAL A 222 -34.84 12.59 12.61
CA VAL A 222 -35.76 11.46 12.89
C VAL A 222 -35.92 11.23 14.40
N ASP A 223 -34.83 11.22 15.15
CA ASP A 223 -34.83 11.00 16.61
C ASP A 223 -35.60 12.10 17.36
N LYS A 224 -35.41 13.35 16.94
CA LYS A 224 -36.15 14.49 17.48
C LYS A 224 -37.59 14.60 16.97
N ARG A 225 -38.01 13.76 16.00
CA ARG A 225 -39.30 13.88 15.29
C ARG A 225 -39.56 15.32 14.79
N GLY A 226 -38.52 16.02 14.37
CA GLY A 226 -38.58 17.44 13.99
C GLY A 226 -38.67 18.46 15.13
N ARG A 227 -38.85 18.05 16.40
CA ARG A 227 -39.00 18.99 17.54
C ARG A 227 -37.67 19.63 17.93
N GLY A 228 -37.67 20.97 18.05
CA GLY A 228 -36.52 21.75 18.54
C GLY A 228 -35.43 22.05 17.50
N LEU A 229 -35.60 21.62 16.24
CA LEU A 229 -34.78 22.03 15.09
C LEU A 229 -35.50 23.08 14.21
N GLU A 230 -36.75 23.42 14.53
CA GLU A 230 -37.64 24.26 13.74
C GLU A 230 -37.02 25.62 13.37
N ARG A 231 -36.43 26.33 14.35
CA ARG A 231 -35.80 27.65 14.11
C ARG A 231 -34.55 27.57 13.22
N GLU A 232 -33.76 26.51 13.36
CA GLU A 232 -32.57 26.26 12.53
C GLU A 232 -32.94 25.84 11.11
N MET A 233 -34.00 25.06 10.94
CA MET A 233 -34.49 24.63 9.63
C MET A 233 -35.11 25.78 8.84
N VAL A 234 -35.86 26.66 9.52
CA VAL A 234 -36.46 27.86 8.93
C VAL A 234 -35.41 28.94 8.61
N SER A 235 -34.38 29.12 9.44
CA SER A 235 -33.32 30.10 9.16
C SER A 235 -32.47 29.73 7.95
N LEU A 236 -32.35 28.43 7.68
CA LEU A 236 -31.61 27.94 6.53
C LEU A 236 -32.47 27.97 5.25
N SER A 237 -33.80 27.83 5.28
CA SER A 237 -34.63 27.77 4.06
C SER A 237 -34.69 29.07 3.23
N ASN A 238 -34.18 30.19 3.75
CA ASN A 238 -34.08 31.49 3.05
C ASN A 238 -32.72 31.70 2.36
#